data_AF-A0A662F6U0-F1
#
_entry.id   AF-A0A662F6U0-F1
#
_cell.length_a   1.000
_cell.length_b   1.000
_cell.length_c   1.000
_cell.angle_alpha   90.00
_cell.angle_beta   90.00
_cell.angle_gamma   90.00
#
_symmetry.space_group_name_H-M   'P 1'
#
loop_
_entity.id
_entity.type
_entity.pdbx_description
1 polymer ?
#
loop_
_entity_poly.entity_id
_entity_poly.type
_entity_poly.pdbx_seq_one_letter_code
_entity_poly.pdbx_strand_id
1 'polypeptide(L)'
;MLARLFLLAVVIGLLAGAFLILSPRSPGWEVTADAPLVIGGYGDNFSYSGKGVRPLSGSLSFTYGPEAHTGVISASLVTTAESGTLQLGAGEALSGEIILSGRIAPTDWIVADTDIHGDTGLWGPELPRVHAILAGTGTFDLLVDGKPVYTDMVGEWSLEQALHQPDGSIRKSGLYYSPLLRDKTGFADPDRLEFDLIVHSPAADQGNNPPYTIVLHLVFTHVAIEHRPAD
;
A
#
# COMPACT_ATOMS: atom_id res chain seq x y z
N MET A 1 11.09 38.98 -31.58
CA MET A 1 11.01 38.42 -30.21
C MET A 1 10.46 36.98 -30.18
N LEU A 2 9.73 36.50 -31.20
CA LEU A 2 9.19 35.13 -31.25
C LEU A 2 10.20 34.02 -31.60
N ALA A 3 11.34 34.31 -32.25
CA ALA A 3 12.28 33.28 -32.69
C ALA A 3 13.15 32.67 -31.56
N ARG A 4 13.21 33.29 -30.38
CA ARG A 4 13.98 32.78 -29.23
C ARG A 4 13.20 31.83 -28.32
N LEU A 5 11.86 31.80 -28.41
CA LEU A 5 11.04 30.87 -27.60
C LEU A 5 10.98 29.45 -28.20
N PHE A 6 11.13 29.29 -29.51
CA PHE A 6 11.07 27.96 -30.14
C PHE A 6 12.33 27.12 -29.87
N LEU A 7 13.50 27.73 -29.68
CA LEU A 7 14.71 26.97 -29.37
C LEU A 7 14.68 26.37 -27.95
N LEU A 8 14.01 27.02 -27.00
CA LEU A 8 13.93 26.53 -25.61
C LEU A 8 12.97 25.34 -25.48
N ALA A 9 11.86 25.33 -26.23
CA ALA A 9 10.90 24.22 -26.22
C ALA A 9 11.48 22.94 -26.85
N VAL A 10 12.34 23.06 -27.87
CA VAL A 10 12.98 21.90 -28.51
C VAL A 10 14.08 21.31 -27.63
N VAL A 11 14.80 22.13 -26.84
CA VAL A 11 15.81 21.65 -25.89
C VAL A 11 15.18 20.96 -24.67
N ILE A 12 14.03 21.43 -24.18
CA ILE A 12 13.30 20.76 -23.09
C ILE A 12 12.64 19.46 -23.59
N GLY A 13 12.11 19.45 -24.81
CA GLY A 13 11.56 18.23 -25.43
C GLY A 13 12.63 17.14 -25.68
N LEU A 14 13.87 17.54 -25.99
CA LEU A 14 14.99 16.60 -26.12
C LEU A 14 15.54 16.12 -24.78
N LEU A 15 15.45 16.90 -23.70
CA LEU A 15 15.82 16.46 -22.35
C LEU A 15 14.76 15.54 -21.72
N ALA A 16 13.47 15.74 -22.03
CA ALA A 16 12.41 14.81 -21.64
C ALA A 16 12.39 13.52 -22.49
N GLY A 17 12.79 13.60 -23.77
CA GLY A 17 12.88 12.44 -24.67
C GLY A 17 14.15 11.60 -24.54
N ALA A 18 15.24 12.17 -24.01
CA ALA A 18 16.52 11.45 -23.86
C ALA A 18 16.64 10.65 -22.54
N PHE A 19 15.67 10.74 -21.63
CA PHE A 19 15.60 9.86 -20.45
C PHE A 19 15.02 8.46 -20.76
N LEU A 20 14.59 8.23 -22.01
CA LEU A 20 14.24 6.91 -22.53
C LEU A 20 15.44 6.16 -23.14
N ILE A 21 16.67 6.62 -22.86
CA ILE A 21 17.89 5.87 -23.16
C ILE A 21 18.10 4.86 -22.04
N LEU A 22 17.58 3.64 -22.25
CA LEU A 22 18.08 2.39 -21.67
C LEU A 22 18.55 2.50 -20.21
N SER A 23 17.62 2.75 -19.27
CA SER A 23 17.87 2.26 -17.92
C SER A 23 18.09 0.75 -18.04
N PRO A 24 19.22 0.19 -17.57
CA PRO A 24 19.33 -1.26 -17.48
C PRO A 24 18.10 -1.75 -16.72
N ARG A 25 17.41 -2.77 -17.25
CA ARG A 25 16.33 -3.45 -16.53
C ARG A 25 16.85 -3.70 -15.11
N SER A 26 16.23 -3.03 -14.13
CA SER A 26 16.59 -3.25 -12.74
C SER A 26 16.39 -4.75 -12.48
N PRO A 27 17.35 -5.52 -11.97
CA PRO A 27 17.21 -6.97 -11.75
C PRO A 27 16.27 -7.30 -10.57
N GLY A 28 15.25 -6.47 -10.33
CA GLY A 28 14.38 -6.51 -9.17
C GLY A 28 12.91 -6.46 -9.52
N TRP A 29 12.08 -6.28 -8.50
CA TRP A 29 10.65 -6.09 -8.67
C TRP A 29 10.36 -4.65 -9.05
N GLU A 30 9.46 -4.46 -10.00
CA GLU A 30 8.84 -3.18 -10.31
C GLU A 30 7.33 -3.41 -10.42
N VAL A 31 6.56 -2.73 -9.57
CA VAL A 31 5.11 -2.87 -9.50
C VAL A 31 4.50 -1.48 -9.49
N THR A 32 3.42 -1.30 -10.23
CA THR A 32 2.54 -0.16 -10.10
C THR A 32 1.15 -0.63 -9.67
N ALA A 33 0.46 0.21 -8.90
CA ALA A 33 -0.90 -0.07 -8.50
C ALA A 33 -1.76 1.19 -8.44
N ASP A 34 -3.05 1.06 -8.73
CA ASP A 34 -4.03 2.13 -8.67
C ASP A 34 -5.37 1.66 -8.06
N ALA A 35 -6.41 2.49 -8.18
CA ALA A 35 -7.69 2.33 -7.51
C ALA A 35 -7.54 2.10 -5.99
N PRO A 36 -6.93 3.07 -5.26
CA PRO A 36 -6.70 2.95 -3.84
C PRO A 36 -8.00 3.00 -3.03
N LEU A 37 -8.09 2.10 -2.06
CA LEU A 37 -9.10 2.08 -1.02
C LEU A 37 -8.43 2.38 0.32
N VAL A 38 -9.05 3.23 1.13
CA VAL A 38 -8.74 3.32 2.55
C VAL A 38 -9.67 2.39 3.30
N ILE A 39 -9.10 1.53 4.14
CA ILE A 39 -9.84 0.55 4.92
C ILE A 39 -10.07 1.11 6.33
N GLY A 40 -11.34 1.39 6.64
CA GLY A 40 -11.75 1.74 7.99
C GLY A 40 -11.20 3.08 8.49
N GLY A 41 -10.82 3.09 9.77
CA GLY A 41 -10.23 4.22 10.49
C GLY A 41 -10.16 3.95 11.99
N TYR A 42 -9.76 4.95 12.78
CA TYR A 42 -9.56 4.84 14.23
C TYR A 42 -10.71 4.09 14.93
N GLY A 43 -10.36 2.99 15.60
CA GLY A 43 -11.29 2.07 16.28
C GLY A 43 -11.81 0.89 15.44
N ASP A 44 -11.75 0.97 14.10
CA ASP A 44 -12.10 -0.09 13.15
C ASP A 44 -11.20 -0.02 11.90
N ASN A 45 -9.92 -0.40 12.01
CA ASN A 45 -8.93 -0.25 10.92
C ASN A 45 -8.96 -1.36 9.85
N PHE A 46 -9.85 -2.34 9.99
CA PHE A 46 -9.95 -3.46 9.03
C PHE A 46 -11.31 -3.57 8.36
N SER A 47 -12.37 -3.04 8.99
CA SER A 47 -13.70 -2.90 8.41
C SER A 47 -14.19 -4.06 7.54
N TYR A 48 -14.10 -5.30 8.06
CA TYR A 48 -14.34 -6.55 7.31
C TYR A 48 -15.66 -6.62 6.52
N SER A 49 -16.67 -5.86 6.96
CA SER A 49 -17.96 -5.78 6.29
C SER A 49 -18.00 -4.90 5.03
N GLY A 50 -16.93 -4.15 4.75
CA GLY A 50 -16.84 -3.17 3.67
C GLY A 50 -17.41 -1.78 4.00
N LYS A 51 -18.16 -1.64 5.10
CA LYS A 51 -18.86 -0.37 5.42
C LYS A 51 -17.95 0.84 5.65
N GLY A 52 -16.73 0.62 6.14
CA GLY A 52 -15.71 1.66 6.34
C GLY A 52 -14.69 1.75 5.20
N VAL A 53 -14.87 0.97 4.13
CA VAL A 53 -13.98 0.98 2.97
C VAL A 53 -14.41 2.09 2.03
N ARG A 54 -13.48 2.98 1.71
CA ARG A 54 -13.78 4.19 0.94
C ARG A 54 -12.73 4.42 -0.15
N PRO A 55 -13.12 4.85 -1.35
CA PRO A 55 -12.19 5.07 -2.44
C PRO A 55 -11.44 6.40 -2.30
N LEU A 56 -10.13 6.33 -2.52
CA LEU A 56 -9.25 7.48 -2.72
C LEU A 56 -8.97 7.65 -4.22
N SER A 57 -8.38 8.78 -4.61
CA SER A 57 -7.75 8.93 -5.92
C SER A 57 -6.24 8.84 -5.75
N GLY A 58 -5.53 8.15 -6.63
CA GLY A 58 -4.07 8.05 -6.54
C GLY A 58 -3.50 6.75 -7.07
N SER A 59 -2.22 6.56 -6.79
CA SER A 59 -1.45 5.40 -7.25
C SER A 59 -0.30 5.09 -6.30
N LEU A 60 0.24 3.89 -6.45
CA LEU A 60 1.43 3.40 -5.77
C LEU A 60 2.46 2.91 -6.79
N SER A 61 3.72 3.18 -6.50
CA SER A 61 4.87 2.56 -7.16
C SER A 61 5.71 1.82 -6.14
N PHE A 62 6.13 0.61 -6.47
CA PHE A 62 6.99 -0.22 -5.66
C PHE A 62 8.19 -0.70 -6.46
N THR A 63 9.37 -0.59 -5.87
CA THR A 63 10.58 -1.22 -6.39
C THR A 63 11.32 -1.97 -5.28
N TYR A 64 11.85 -3.15 -5.60
CA TYR A 64 12.65 -3.93 -4.65
C TYR A 64 13.76 -4.68 -5.36
N GLY A 65 15.01 -4.44 -4.95
CA GLY A 65 16.19 -5.13 -5.44
C GLY A 65 16.56 -6.28 -4.51
N PRO A 66 16.37 -7.55 -4.91
CA PRO A 66 16.64 -8.71 -4.05
C PRO A 66 18.13 -8.84 -3.71
N GLU A 67 19.05 -8.47 -4.61
CA GLU A 67 20.50 -8.56 -4.32
C GLU A 67 20.94 -7.61 -3.20
N ALA A 68 20.42 -6.38 -3.21
CA ALA A 68 20.76 -5.37 -2.21
C ALA A 68 19.88 -5.46 -0.95
N HIS A 69 18.77 -6.21 -1.02
CA HIS A 69 17.70 -6.22 -0.03
C HIS A 69 17.20 -4.80 0.30
N THR A 70 17.03 -3.96 -0.72
CA THR A 70 16.54 -2.59 -0.58
C THR A 70 15.41 -2.31 -1.54
N GLY A 71 14.54 -1.38 -1.16
CA GLY A 71 13.39 -1.03 -1.96
C GLY A 71 12.73 0.27 -1.53
N VAL A 72 11.81 0.73 -2.35
CA VAL A 72 11.04 1.96 -2.16
C VAL A 72 9.58 1.67 -2.44
N ILE A 73 8.72 2.16 -1.57
CA ILE A 73 7.27 2.23 -1.79
C ILE A 73 6.90 3.70 -1.81
N SER A 74 6.19 4.17 -2.83
CA SER A 74 5.69 5.54 -2.86
C SER A 74 4.23 5.51 -3.27
N ALA A 75 3.36 6.03 -2.40
CA ALA A 75 1.97 6.26 -2.72
C ALA A 75 1.65 7.75 -2.73
N SER A 76 0.99 8.20 -3.79
CA SER A 76 0.45 9.55 -3.92
C SER A 76 -1.06 9.44 -3.98
N LEU A 77 -1.73 10.05 -3.01
CA LEU A 77 -3.15 9.87 -2.74
C LEU A 77 -3.83 11.22 -2.56
N VAL A 78 -5.12 11.29 -2.85
CA VAL A 78 -5.97 12.44 -2.61
C VAL A 78 -7.29 11.96 -2.03
N THR A 79 -7.74 12.59 -0.95
CA THR A 79 -9.08 12.35 -0.40
C THR A 79 -10.15 12.80 -1.39
N THR A 80 -11.15 11.95 -1.61
CA THR A 80 -12.29 12.24 -2.47
C THR A 80 -13.48 12.72 -1.65
N ALA A 81 -14.56 13.16 -2.33
CA ALA A 81 -15.82 13.44 -1.65
C ALA A 81 -16.41 12.18 -0.98
N GLU A 82 -16.15 11.00 -1.55
CA GLU A 82 -16.63 9.71 -1.03
C GLU A 82 -15.78 9.21 0.13
N SER A 83 -14.46 9.44 0.10
CA SER A 83 -13.63 9.18 1.27
C SER A 83 -13.93 10.16 2.39
N GLY A 84 -14.14 11.44 2.11
CA GLY A 84 -14.10 12.46 3.14
C GLY A 84 -12.73 12.46 3.84
N THR A 85 -12.71 12.91 5.10
CA THR A 85 -11.49 12.97 5.92
C THR A 85 -11.06 11.60 6.44
N LEU A 86 -9.76 11.41 6.67
CA LEU A 86 -9.17 10.19 7.20
C LEU A 86 -8.89 10.34 8.69
N GLN A 87 -9.64 9.62 9.52
CA GLN A 87 -9.42 9.57 10.97
C GLN A 87 -8.46 8.41 11.28
N LEU A 88 -7.15 8.67 11.31
CA LEU A 88 -6.14 7.61 11.51
C LEU A 88 -5.87 7.29 12.99
N GLY A 89 -6.16 8.24 13.88
CA GLY A 89 -5.92 8.17 15.33
C GLY A 89 -6.96 8.96 16.11
N ALA A 90 -6.75 9.17 17.41
CA ALA A 90 -7.63 10.00 18.25
C ALA A 90 -7.55 11.52 17.95
N GLY A 91 -6.54 11.93 17.16
CA GLY A 91 -6.24 13.33 16.85
C GLY A 91 -7.06 13.92 15.71
N GLU A 92 -6.42 14.83 14.96
CA GLU A 92 -7.06 15.50 13.83
C GLU A 92 -7.26 14.56 12.64
N ALA A 93 -8.37 14.74 11.92
CA ALA A 93 -8.64 14.03 10.69
C ALA A 93 -7.82 14.65 9.54
N LEU A 94 -7.29 13.81 8.66
CA LEU A 94 -6.47 14.23 7.53
C LEU A 94 -7.30 14.38 6.25
N SER A 95 -6.94 15.34 5.40
CA SER A 95 -7.53 15.51 4.07
C SER A 95 -6.57 16.25 3.15
N GLY A 96 -6.78 16.15 1.84
CA GLY A 96 -5.96 16.81 0.83
C GLY A 96 -5.03 15.84 0.11
N GLU A 97 -3.88 16.35 -0.32
CA GLU A 97 -2.83 15.55 -0.94
C GLU A 97 -2.06 14.80 0.15
N ILE A 98 -1.94 13.49 0.00
CA ILE A 98 -1.29 12.60 0.94
C ILE A 98 -0.17 11.87 0.20
N ILE A 99 1.05 12.01 0.71
CA ILE A 99 2.21 11.27 0.20
C ILE A 99 2.71 10.33 1.29
N LEU A 100 2.81 9.05 0.95
CA LEU A 100 3.38 8.03 1.80
C LEU A 100 4.68 7.54 1.14
N SER A 101 5.80 7.71 1.85
CA SER A 101 7.14 7.35 1.36
C SER A 101 7.74 6.25 2.23
N GLY A 102 7.81 5.05 1.69
CA GLY A 102 8.36 3.86 2.31
C GLY A 102 9.79 3.57 1.86
N ARG A 103 10.62 3.10 2.79
CA ARG A 103 11.96 2.57 2.55
C ARG A 103 12.05 1.17 3.11
N ILE A 104 12.60 0.26 2.31
CA ILE A 104 12.96 -1.10 2.70
C ILE A 104 14.48 -1.15 2.83
N ALA A 105 14.95 -1.54 4.01
CA ALA A 105 16.35 -1.70 4.36
C ALA A 105 16.74 -3.18 4.41
N PRO A 106 18.04 -3.52 4.37
CA PRO A 106 18.49 -4.92 4.40
C PRO A 106 18.12 -5.70 5.66
N THR A 107 17.76 -4.99 6.74
CA THR A 107 17.31 -5.57 8.01
C THR A 107 15.81 -5.81 8.07
N ASP A 108 15.04 -5.27 7.11
CA ASP A 108 13.61 -5.50 7.04
C ASP A 108 13.32 -6.93 6.61
N TRP A 109 12.19 -7.43 7.09
CA TRP A 109 11.80 -8.80 6.82
C TRP A 109 11.08 -8.87 5.47
N ILE A 110 11.51 -9.80 4.62
CA ILE A 110 10.96 -10.02 3.27
C ILE A 110 10.72 -11.51 3.09
N VAL A 111 9.55 -11.87 2.57
CA VAL A 111 9.17 -13.22 2.19
C VAL A 111 8.59 -13.21 0.78
N ALA A 112 8.73 -14.32 0.07
CA ALA A 112 8.23 -14.49 -1.29
C ALA A 112 7.54 -15.84 -1.43
N ASP A 113 6.52 -15.91 -2.29
CA ASP A 113 5.80 -17.14 -2.65
C ASP A 113 5.35 -17.96 -1.43
N THR A 114 4.65 -17.31 -0.49
CA THR A 114 4.25 -17.94 0.78
C THR A 114 2.86 -17.47 1.23
N ASP A 115 2.19 -18.34 1.98
CA ASP A 115 0.99 -17.95 2.72
C ASP A 115 1.38 -17.10 3.94
N ILE A 116 0.58 -16.06 4.19
CA ILE A 116 0.71 -15.09 5.28
C ILE A 116 -0.63 -14.92 5.99
N HIS A 117 -0.64 -14.20 7.13
CA HIS A 117 -1.81 -13.91 7.95
C HIS A 117 -2.55 -15.16 8.48
N GLY A 118 -3.75 -14.98 9.02
CA GLY A 118 -4.54 -16.06 9.62
C GLY A 118 -3.81 -16.78 10.75
N ASP A 119 -3.54 -18.07 10.56
CA ASP A 119 -2.87 -18.98 11.50
C ASP A 119 -1.51 -19.47 10.97
N THR A 120 -0.94 -18.81 9.95
CA THR A 120 0.36 -19.19 9.35
C THR A 120 1.55 -18.96 10.29
N GLY A 121 1.39 -18.10 11.29
CA GLY A 121 2.48 -17.62 12.14
C GLY A 121 3.32 -16.50 11.50
N LEU A 122 2.97 -16.09 10.27
CA LEU A 122 3.54 -14.94 9.58
C LEU A 122 2.52 -13.80 9.62
N TRP A 123 2.89 -12.68 10.26
CA TRP A 123 1.98 -11.59 10.60
C TRP A 123 0.78 -12.00 11.47
N GLY A 124 -0.08 -11.04 11.77
CA GLY A 124 -1.20 -11.22 12.68
C GLY A 124 -2.48 -11.76 12.00
N PRO A 125 -3.44 -12.24 12.81
CA PRO A 125 -4.70 -12.83 12.35
C PRO A 125 -5.75 -11.80 11.89
N GLU A 126 -5.39 -10.51 11.84
CA GLU A 126 -6.27 -9.42 11.46
C GLU A 126 -6.75 -9.55 10.02
N LEU A 127 -5.96 -10.14 9.13
CA LEU A 127 -6.38 -10.54 7.79
C LEU A 127 -6.52 -12.08 7.71
N PRO A 128 -7.38 -12.61 6.83
CA PRO A 128 -7.45 -14.04 6.56
C PRO A 128 -6.14 -14.55 5.95
N ARG A 129 -5.92 -15.87 6.05
CA ARG A 129 -4.82 -16.50 5.32
C ARG A 129 -4.93 -16.21 3.82
N VAL A 130 -3.87 -15.68 3.25
CA VAL A 130 -3.75 -15.30 1.84
C VAL A 130 -2.36 -15.66 1.30
N HIS A 131 -2.27 -15.92 0.00
CA HIS A 131 -1.01 -16.22 -0.64
C HIS A 131 -0.36 -14.93 -1.17
N ALA A 132 0.85 -14.63 -0.71
CA ALA A 132 1.64 -13.50 -1.16
C ALA A 132 2.69 -13.92 -2.19
N ILE A 133 2.75 -13.17 -3.29
CA ILE A 133 3.84 -13.26 -4.26
C ILE A 133 5.11 -12.68 -3.63
N LEU A 134 4.97 -11.52 -2.98
CA LEU A 134 6.05 -10.84 -2.27
C LEU A 134 5.45 -10.04 -1.12
N ALA A 135 6.08 -10.10 0.04
CA ALA A 135 5.56 -9.54 1.28
C ALA A 135 6.71 -9.07 2.16
N GLY A 136 6.51 -8.02 2.95
CA GLY A 136 7.56 -7.56 3.84
C GLY A 136 7.21 -6.41 4.77
N THR A 137 8.25 -5.91 5.43
CA THR A 137 8.18 -4.73 6.29
C THR A 137 8.95 -3.56 5.70
N GLY A 138 8.74 -2.36 6.23
CA GLY A 138 9.51 -1.18 5.90
C GLY A 138 9.23 -0.01 6.85
N THR A 139 10.00 1.06 6.69
CA THR A 139 9.79 2.32 7.43
C THR A 139 9.14 3.37 6.53
N PHE A 140 8.15 4.09 7.04
CA PHE A 140 7.33 5.02 6.25
C PHE A 140 7.20 6.41 6.87
N ASP A 141 7.19 7.41 6.00
CA ASP A 141 6.91 8.80 6.31
C ASP A 141 5.60 9.23 5.62
N LEU A 142 4.73 9.96 6.34
CA LEU A 142 3.46 10.51 5.85
C LEU A 142 3.54 12.03 5.76
N LEU A 143 3.25 12.55 4.58
CA LEU A 143 3.09 13.98 4.34
C LEU A 143 1.65 14.28 3.95
N VAL A 144 1.14 15.43 4.41
CA VAL A 144 -0.14 16.00 3.98
C VAL A 144 0.10 17.41 3.46
N ASP A 145 -0.33 17.69 2.24
CA ASP A 145 -0.12 18.96 1.53
C ASP A 145 1.34 19.43 1.60
N GLY A 146 2.27 18.49 1.39
CA GLY A 146 3.72 18.70 1.40
C GLY A 146 4.35 18.88 2.78
N LYS A 147 3.59 18.76 3.88
CA LYS A 147 4.12 18.87 5.25
C LYS A 147 4.23 17.49 5.91
N PRO A 148 5.35 17.16 6.57
CA PRO A 148 5.43 15.91 7.33
C PRO A 148 4.46 15.94 8.51
N VAL A 149 3.65 14.89 8.62
CA VAL A 149 2.69 14.70 9.73
C VAL A 149 3.14 13.57 10.64
N TYR A 150 3.61 12.46 10.07
CA TYR A 150 4.19 11.34 10.81
C TYR A 150 5.47 10.87 10.11
N THR A 151 6.48 10.53 10.90
CA THR A 151 7.75 9.99 10.41
C THR A 151 8.09 8.72 11.14
N ASP A 152 8.95 7.90 10.54
CA ASP A 152 9.47 6.66 11.14
C ASP A 152 8.36 5.69 11.59
N MET A 153 7.26 5.65 10.82
CA MET A 153 6.20 4.66 11.02
C MET A 153 6.67 3.28 10.56
N VAL A 154 6.09 2.24 11.13
CA VAL A 154 6.32 0.86 10.70
C VAL A 154 5.23 0.49 9.70
N GLY A 155 5.61 -0.15 8.61
CA GLY A 155 4.66 -0.66 7.63
C GLY A 155 4.86 -2.14 7.34
N GLU A 156 3.75 -2.84 7.22
CA GLU A 156 3.61 -4.18 6.65
C GLU A 156 2.97 -4.02 5.26
N TRP A 157 3.54 -4.67 4.25
CA TRP A 157 3.06 -4.57 2.88
C TRP A 157 3.10 -5.92 2.18
N SER A 158 2.16 -6.16 1.26
CA SER A 158 2.12 -7.37 0.46
C SER A 158 1.59 -7.12 -0.94
N LEU A 159 2.21 -7.82 -1.90
CA LEU A 159 1.68 -8.10 -3.22
C LEU A 159 1.08 -9.51 -3.17
N GLU A 160 -0.24 -9.60 -3.16
CA GLU A 160 -0.94 -10.83 -2.79
C GLU A 160 -2.20 -11.08 -3.60
N GLN A 161 -2.79 -12.26 -3.43
CA GLN A 161 -4.12 -12.57 -3.94
C GLN A 161 -5.17 -11.65 -3.31
N ALA A 162 -6.12 -11.17 -4.10
CA ALA A 162 -7.09 -10.20 -3.64
C ALA A 162 -7.98 -10.74 -2.50
N LEU A 163 -8.13 -9.97 -1.43
CA LEU A 163 -9.03 -10.27 -0.31
C LEU A 163 -10.37 -9.54 -0.43
N HIS A 164 -10.34 -8.32 -0.99
CA HIS A 164 -11.48 -7.44 -1.00
C HIS A 164 -12.39 -7.73 -2.20
N GLN A 165 -13.67 -7.95 -1.88
CA GLN A 165 -14.74 -7.99 -2.86
C GLN A 165 -14.99 -6.57 -3.43
N PRO A 166 -15.71 -6.43 -4.55
CA PRO A 166 -16.00 -5.11 -5.13
C PRO A 166 -16.73 -4.13 -4.20
N ASP A 167 -17.39 -4.62 -3.16
CA ASP A 167 -18.04 -3.83 -2.11
C ASP A 167 -17.10 -3.50 -0.92
N GLY A 168 -15.82 -3.82 -1.03
CA GLY A 168 -14.81 -3.64 0.01
C GLY A 168 -14.91 -4.65 1.15
N SER A 169 -15.83 -5.62 1.12
CA SER A 169 -15.91 -6.62 2.17
C SER A 169 -14.91 -7.74 1.98
N ILE A 170 -14.47 -8.34 3.09
CA ILE A 170 -13.76 -9.63 3.08
C ILE A 170 -14.79 -10.68 3.50
N ARG A 171 -15.31 -11.43 2.53
CA ARG A 171 -16.38 -12.40 2.81
C ARG A 171 -16.31 -13.66 1.96
N LYS A 172 -16.85 -14.74 2.52
CA LYS A 172 -17.01 -16.02 1.87
C LYS A 172 -18.39 -16.59 2.17
N SER A 173 -19.16 -16.93 1.14
CA SER A 173 -20.48 -17.57 1.29
C SER A 173 -21.43 -16.86 2.26
N GLY A 174 -21.40 -15.52 2.27
CA GLY A 174 -22.25 -14.69 3.16
C GLY A 174 -21.68 -14.46 4.57
N LEU A 175 -20.52 -15.01 4.90
CA LEU A 175 -19.82 -14.77 6.16
C LEU A 175 -18.70 -13.75 5.97
N TYR A 176 -18.72 -12.67 6.75
CA TYR A 176 -17.59 -11.74 6.82
C TYR A 176 -16.45 -12.34 7.63
N TYR A 177 -15.21 -12.06 7.22
CA TYR A 177 -14.04 -12.42 8.00
C TYR A 177 -14.07 -11.74 9.37
N SER A 178 -13.44 -12.41 10.34
CA SER A 178 -13.02 -11.82 11.60
C SER A 178 -11.82 -12.63 12.11
N PRO A 179 -10.97 -12.08 12.99
CA PRO A 179 -9.81 -12.81 13.53
C PRO A 179 -10.16 -14.10 14.32
N LEU A 180 -11.44 -14.29 14.67
CA LEU A 180 -11.94 -15.54 15.25
C LEU A 180 -12.01 -16.68 14.22
N LEU A 181 -11.96 -16.35 12.93
CA LEU A 181 -11.97 -17.26 11.79
C LEU A 181 -10.57 -17.43 11.18
N ARG A 182 -9.51 -17.09 11.92
CA ARG A 182 -8.12 -17.14 11.44
C ARG A 182 -7.66 -18.51 10.93
N ASP A 183 -8.33 -19.59 11.35
CA ASP A 183 -8.09 -20.97 10.88
C ASP A 183 -8.89 -21.32 9.60
N LYS A 184 -9.69 -20.40 9.08
CA LYS A 184 -10.54 -20.58 7.90
C LYS A 184 -9.90 -19.95 6.67
N THR A 185 -9.98 -20.65 5.54
CA THR A 185 -9.37 -20.25 4.27
C THR A 185 -10.42 -19.99 3.18
N GLY A 186 -9.96 -19.48 2.04
CA GLY A 186 -10.78 -19.24 0.85
C GLY A 186 -11.58 -17.93 0.90
N PHE A 187 -11.06 -16.94 1.62
CA PHE A 187 -11.50 -15.55 1.51
C PHE A 187 -10.82 -14.82 0.35
N ALA A 188 -9.63 -15.29 -0.04
CA ALA A 188 -8.87 -14.76 -1.18
C ALA A 188 -9.42 -15.23 -2.52
N ASP A 189 -9.34 -14.35 -3.52
CA ASP A 189 -9.58 -14.61 -4.93
C ASP A 189 -8.23 -14.79 -5.65
N PRO A 190 -7.88 -16.02 -6.07
CA PRO A 190 -6.58 -16.31 -6.68
C PRO A 190 -6.41 -15.73 -8.09
N ASP A 191 -7.50 -15.29 -8.73
CA ASP A 191 -7.48 -14.76 -10.10
C ASP A 191 -7.27 -13.24 -10.14
N ARG A 192 -7.16 -12.60 -8.96
CA ARG A 192 -6.94 -11.16 -8.79
C ARG A 192 -5.78 -10.90 -7.84
N LEU A 193 -5.12 -9.76 -8.04
CA LEU A 193 -4.07 -9.26 -7.16
C LEU A 193 -4.48 -7.98 -6.47
N GLU A 194 -4.00 -7.80 -5.25
CA GLU A 194 -4.06 -6.55 -4.47
C GLU A 194 -2.64 -6.20 -3.98
N PHE A 195 -2.41 -4.90 -3.79
CA PHE A 195 -1.27 -4.41 -3.01
C PHE A 195 -1.82 -3.89 -1.68
N ASP A 196 -1.59 -4.64 -0.60
CA ASP A 196 -1.99 -4.27 0.76
C ASP A 196 -0.85 -3.52 1.46
N LEU A 197 -1.20 -2.48 2.21
CA LEU A 197 -0.26 -1.66 2.94
C LEU A 197 -0.89 -1.19 4.25
N ILE A 198 -0.40 -1.72 5.36
CA ILE A 198 -0.76 -1.31 6.71
C ILE A 198 0.41 -0.57 7.32
N VAL A 199 0.24 0.72 7.60
CA VAL A 199 1.24 1.56 8.24
C VAL A 199 0.72 2.05 9.58
N HIS A 200 1.56 1.97 10.59
CA HIS A 200 1.19 2.38 11.94
C HIS A 200 2.35 3.04 12.69
N SER A 201 1.99 3.85 13.69
CA SER A 201 2.97 4.41 14.61
C SER A 201 3.59 3.32 15.49
N PRO A 202 4.82 3.50 15.99
CA PRO A 202 5.39 2.61 17.01
C PRO A 202 4.75 2.80 18.39
N ALA A 203 4.11 3.94 18.64
CA ALA A 203 3.49 4.27 19.91
C ALA A 203 2.13 3.57 20.07
N ALA A 204 1.84 3.11 21.28
CA ALA A 204 0.60 2.41 21.59
C ALA A 204 -0.55 3.36 22.01
N ASP A 205 -1.77 3.03 21.61
CA ASP A 205 -3.02 3.65 22.04
C ASP A 205 -4.10 2.55 22.24
N GLN A 206 -4.57 2.39 23.46
CA GLN A 206 -5.58 1.38 23.81
C GLN A 206 -6.98 1.70 23.25
N GLY A 207 -7.20 2.92 22.78
CA GLY A 207 -8.45 3.32 22.11
C GLY A 207 -8.52 2.86 20.65
N ASN A 208 -7.43 2.32 20.09
CA ASN A 208 -7.37 1.86 18.72
C ASN A 208 -7.27 0.33 18.63
N ASN A 209 -7.58 -0.23 17.45
CA ASN A 209 -7.39 -1.66 17.17
C ASN A 209 -6.88 -1.86 15.72
N PRO A 210 -5.61 -2.23 15.51
CA PRO A 210 -4.61 -2.59 16.53
C PRO A 210 -4.20 -1.37 17.37
N PRO A 211 -3.64 -1.56 18.59
CA PRO A 211 -3.54 -0.51 19.59
C PRO A 211 -2.36 0.43 19.35
N TYR A 212 -2.32 1.07 18.18
CA TYR A 212 -1.34 2.09 17.79
C TYR A 212 -2.00 3.48 17.77
N THR A 213 -1.22 4.51 18.06
CA THR A 213 -1.72 5.90 18.05
C THR A 213 -2.25 6.33 16.68
N ILE A 214 -1.68 5.80 15.61
CA ILE A 214 -2.24 5.88 14.26
C ILE A 214 -2.13 4.55 13.53
N VAL A 215 -3.11 4.28 12.68
CA VAL A 215 -3.11 3.19 11.70
C VAL A 215 -3.68 3.72 10.39
N LEU A 216 -3.00 3.44 9.29
CA LEU A 216 -3.43 3.69 7.93
C LEU A 216 -3.36 2.37 7.18
N HIS A 217 -4.51 1.87 6.75
CA HIS A 217 -4.63 0.65 5.98
C HIS A 217 -5.13 1.00 4.57
N LEU A 218 -4.30 0.72 3.57
CA LEU A 218 -4.53 1.02 2.17
C LEU A 218 -4.48 -0.27 1.36
N VAL A 219 -5.42 -0.39 0.41
CA VAL A 219 -5.45 -1.49 -0.54
C VAL A 219 -5.55 -0.92 -1.95
N PHE A 220 -4.66 -1.33 -2.83
CA PHE A 220 -4.72 -0.99 -4.26
C PHE A 220 -5.21 -2.20 -5.03
N THR A 221 -6.33 -2.03 -5.75
CA THR A 221 -7.08 -3.14 -6.33
C THR A 221 -6.76 -3.42 -7.80
N HIS A 222 -6.07 -2.49 -8.46
CA HIS A 222 -5.51 -2.71 -9.78
C HIS A 222 -4.00 -2.75 -9.66
N VAL A 223 -3.40 -3.89 -9.94
CA VAL A 223 -1.96 -4.12 -9.78
C VAL A 223 -1.37 -4.56 -11.10
N ALA A 224 -0.25 -3.95 -11.49
CA ALA A 224 0.57 -4.34 -12.63
C ALA A 224 2.00 -4.65 -12.17
N ILE A 225 2.43 -5.89 -12.37
CA ILE A 225 3.83 -6.30 -12.19
C ILE A 225 4.56 -5.99 -13.49
N GLU A 226 5.21 -4.84 -13.54
CA GLU A 226 5.95 -4.36 -14.71
C GLU A 226 7.24 -5.16 -14.91
N HIS A 227 7.88 -5.52 -13.80
CA HIS A 227 9.04 -6.40 -13.81
C HIS A 227 9.04 -7.35 -12.61
N ARG A 228 9.37 -8.60 -12.90
CA ARG A 228 9.62 -9.67 -11.92
C ARG A 228 11.03 -10.23 -12.19
N PRO A 229 11.88 -10.37 -11.18
CA PRO A 229 13.18 -11.01 -11.34
C PRO A 229 12.99 -12.47 -11.81
N ALA A 230 13.93 -12.97 -12.60
CA ALA A 230 13.94 -14.39 -12.96
C ALA A 230 14.21 -15.24 -11.70
N ASP A 231 13.48 -16.35 -11.58
CA ASP A 231 13.68 -17.32 -10.50
C ASP A 231 15.08 -17.97 -10.53
#